data_AF-A0A1F4U5H1-F1
#
_entry.id   AF-A0A1F4U5H1-F1
#
_cell.length_a   1.000
_cell.length_b   1.000
_cell.length_c   1.000
_cell.angle_alpha   90.00
_cell.angle_beta   90.00
_cell.angle_gamma   90.00
#
_symmetry.space_group_name_H-M   'P 1'
#
loop_
_entity.id
_entity.type
_entity.pdbx_description
1 polymer ?
#
loop_
_entity_poly.entity_id
_entity_poly.type
_entity_poly.pdbx_seq_one_letter_code
_entity_poly.pdbx_strand_id
1 'polypeptide(L)'
;MIEKHALGIKIIEFTNMNPLFKGGAAVIVGILALLFALWVRRRFLEPDSVFYRIFLGISVFVILYGGYILVVRPQWWRLPY
;
A
#
# COMPACT_ATOMS: atom_id res chain seq x y z
N MET A 1 -21.97 -20.96 -14.27
CA MET A 1 -21.97 -19.53 -13.88
C MET A 1 -21.74 -19.31 -12.37
N ILE A 2 -21.92 -20.34 -11.53
CA ILE A 2 -21.78 -20.27 -10.05
C ILE A 2 -20.31 -20.29 -9.58
N GLU A 3 -19.39 -20.95 -10.30
CA GLU A 3 -17.98 -21.05 -9.89
C GLU A 3 -17.20 -19.73 -9.91
N LYS A 4 -17.54 -18.79 -10.80
CA LYS A 4 -16.81 -17.51 -10.92
C LYS A 4 -17.01 -16.61 -9.69
N HIS A 5 -18.18 -16.67 -9.04
CA HIS A 5 -18.42 -15.94 -7.81
C HIS A 5 -17.65 -16.50 -6.62
N ALA A 6 -17.49 -17.83 -6.54
CA ALA A 6 -16.71 -18.48 -5.49
C ALA A 6 -15.21 -18.11 -5.57
N LEU A 7 -14.67 -17.98 -6.78
CA LEU A 7 -13.27 -17.60 -7.00
C LEU A 7 -13.01 -16.14 -6.62
N GLY A 8 -13.91 -15.21 -6.98
CA GLY A 8 -13.80 -13.80 -6.61
C GLY A 8 -13.82 -13.58 -5.10
N ILE A 9 -14.73 -14.27 -4.39
CA ILE A 9 -14.82 -14.19 -2.92
C ILE A 9 -13.54 -14.72 -2.27
N LYS A 10 -13.01 -15.87 -2.72
CA LYS A 10 -11.75 -16.44 -2.20
C LYS A 10 -10.54 -15.51 -2.41
N ILE A 11 -10.46 -14.80 -3.53
CA ILE A 11 -9.39 -13.84 -3.78
C ILE A 11 -9.50 -12.64 -2.85
N ILE A 12 -10.70 -12.09 -2.69
CA ILE A 12 -10.94 -10.96 -1.77
C ILE A 12 -10.61 -11.36 -0.34
N GLU A 13 -11.01 -12.57 0.07
CA GLU A 13 -10.72 -13.10 1.40
C GLU A 13 -9.21 -13.30 1.60
N PHE A 14 -8.51 -13.90 0.64
CA PHE A 14 -7.05 -14.05 0.70
C PHE A 14 -6.33 -12.70 0.79
N THR A 15 -6.71 -11.74 -0.06
CA THR A 15 -6.08 -10.42 -0.09
C THR A 15 -6.37 -9.59 1.15
N ASN A 16 -7.52 -9.76 1.81
CA ASN A 16 -7.86 -9.07 3.06
C ASN A 16 -7.32 -9.75 4.32
N MET A 17 -7.30 -11.08 4.35
CA MET A 17 -6.94 -11.85 5.54
C MET A 17 -5.44 -12.09 5.66
N ASN A 18 -4.70 -12.13 4.54
CA ASN A 18 -3.27 -12.42 4.56
C ASN A 18 -2.44 -11.17 4.90
N PRO A 19 -1.75 -11.14 6.06
CA PRO A 19 -0.91 -10.01 6.47
C PRO A 19 0.24 -9.76 5.49
N LEU A 20 0.77 -10.82 4.87
CA LEU A 20 1.85 -10.71 3.89
C LEU A 20 1.37 -10.01 2.62
N PHE A 21 0.13 -10.31 2.19
CA PHE A 21 -0.44 -9.66 1.01
C PHE A 21 -0.75 -8.19 1.30
N LYS A 22 -1.43 -7.87 2.42
CA LYS A 22 -1.71 -6.47 2.79
C LYS A 22 -0.45 -5.65 2.99
N GLY A 23 0.46 -6.13 3.82
CA GLY A 23 1.69 -5.42 4.14
C GLY A 23 2.59 -5.30 2.91
N GLY A 24 2.76 -6.41 2.17
CA GLY A 24 3.56 -6.44 0.95
C GLY A 24 3.02 -5.52 -0.13
N ALA A 25 1.71 -5.54 -0.38
CA ALA A 25 1.07 -4.64 -1.34
C ALA A 25 1.23 -3.18 -0.93
N ALA A 26 1.02 -2.84 0.35
CA ALA A 26 1.22 -1.49 0.87
C ALA A 26 2.67 -1.01 0.70
N VAL A 27 3.66 -1.84 1.04
CA VAL A 27 5.08 -1.53 0.83
C VAL A 27 5.39 -1.31 -0.65
N ILE A 28 4.93 -2.19 -1.54
CA ILE A 28 5.17 -2.07 -2.98
C ILE A 28 4.56 -0.78 -3.52
N VAL A 29 3.31 -0.49 -3.20
CA VAL A 29 2.63 0.75 -3.63
C VAL A 29 3.34 1.98 -3.09
N GLY A 30 3.75 1.97 -1.82
CA GLY A 30 4.50 3.06 -1.21
C GLY A 30 5.86 3.28 -1.89
N ILE A 31 6.60 2.22 -2.21
CA ILE A 31 7.87 2.30 -2.96
C ILE A 31 7.63 2.87 -4.36
N LEU A 32 6.63 2.38 -5.09
CA LEU A 32 6.29 2.90 -6.41
C LEU A 32 5.91 4.39 -6.36
N ALA A 33 5.14 4.80 -5.35
CA ALA A 33 4.80 6.20 -5.13
C ALA A 33 6.05 7.05 -4.83
N LEU A 34 6.97 6.54 -4.00
CA LEU A 34 8.24 7.21 -3.71
C LEU A 34 9.12 7.35 -4.96
N LEU A 35 9.25 6.29 -5.75
CA LEU A 35 9.98 6.31 -7.02
C LEU A 35 9.36 7.30 -8.00
N PHE A 36 8.03 7.36 -8.06
CA PHE A 36 7.30 8.36 -8.84
C PHE A 36 7.61 9.78 -8.36
N ALA A 37 7.58 10.03 -7.05
CA ALA A 37 7.94 11.33 -6.47
C ALA A 37 9.39 11.72 -6.80
N LEU A 38 10.33 10.78 -6.76
CA LEU A 38 11.73 11.03 -7.12
C LEU A 38 11.89 11.33 -8.61
N TRP A 39 11.16 10.62 -9.46
CA TRP A 39 11.15 10.87 -10.89
C TRP A 39 10.57 12.25 -11.23
N VAL A 40 9.43 12.62 -10.63
CA VAL A 40 8.83 13.95 -10.75
C VAL A 40 9.81 15.03 -10.32
N ARG A 41 10.47 14.87 -9.18
CA ARG A 41 11.47 15.85 -8.69
C ARG A 41 12.63 16.07 -9.64
N ARG A 42 13.06 15.04 -10.37
CA ARG A 42 14.11 15.17 -11.39
C ARG A 42 13.62 15.82 -12.67
N ARG A 43 12.34 15.67 -13.02
CA ARG A 43 11.78 16.14 -14.29
C ARG A 43 11.25 17.56 -14.23
N PHE A 44 10.76 18.01 -13.07
CA PHE A 44 10.17 19.33 -12.88
C PHE A 44 11.08 20.22 -12.02
N LEU A 45 11.34 21.44 -12.50
CA LEU A 45 12.24 22.41 -11.86
C LEU A 45 11.66 23.05 -10.58
N GLU A 46 10.35 22.92 -10.34
CA GLU A 46 9.67 23.41 -9.12
C GLU A 46 9.11 22.26 -8.25
N PRO A 47 9.96 21.37 -7.71
CA PRO A 47 9.49 20.23 -6.93
C PRO A 47 9.09 20.60 -5.49
N ASP A 48 9.10 21.88 -5.11
CA ASP A 48 8.89 22.33 -3.74
C ASP A 48 7.46 22.78 -3.42
N SER A 49 6.49 22.35 -4.22
CA SER A 49 5.08 22.55 -3.87
C SER A 49 4.74 21.82 -2.55
N VAL A 50 3.87 22.43 -1.76
CA VAL A 50 3.36 21.83 -0.51
C VAL A 50 2.77 20.43 -0.78
N PHE A 51 2.08 20.27 -1.92
CA PHE A 51 1.52 18.99 -2.35
C PHE A 51 2.58 17.91 -2.57
N TYR A 52 3.73 18.25 -3.16
CA TYR A 52 4.83 17.29 -3.32
C TYR A 52 5.35 16.78 -1.97
N ARG A 53 5.54 17.69 -1.00
CA ARG A 53 6.00 17.34 0.34
C ARG A 53 5.00 16.44 1.08
N ILE A 54 3.71 16.76 0.96
CA ILE A 54 2.63 15.91 1.50
C ILE A 54 2.64 14.53 0.85
N PHE A 55 2.74 14.47 -0.48
CA PHE A 55 2.77 13.20 -1.22
C PHE A 55 3.98 12.34 -0.82
N LEU A 56 5.16 12.95 -0.67
CA LEU A 56 6.37 12.27 -0.20
C LEU A 56 6.16 11.71 1.21
N GLY A 57 5.60 12.52 2.12
CA GLY A 57 5.28 12.11 3.49
C GLY A 57 4.30 10.94 3.55
N ILE A 58 3.22 10.99 2.77
CA ILE A 58 2.24 9.90 2.66
C ILE A 58 2.90 8.64 2.10
N SER A 59 3.74 8.76 1.07
CA SER A 59 4.42 7.62 0.47
C SER A 59 5.32 6.91 1.49
N VAL A 60 6.12 7.67 2.24
CA VAL A 60 6.97 7.14 3.32
C VAL A 60 6.11 6.50 4.42
N PHE A 61 5.03 7.16 4.84
CA PHE A 61 4.11 6.63 5.83
C PHE A 61 3.51 5.29 5.40
N VAL A 62 3.09 5.16 4.14
CA VAL A 62 2.53 3.91 3.59
C VAL A 62 3.57 2.79 3.59
N ILE A 63 4.83 3.07 3.25
CA ILE A 63 5.91 2.08 3.32
C ILE A 63 6.11 1.60 4.76
N LEU A 64 6.22 2.54 5.71
CA LEU A 64 6.43 2.21 7.13
C LEU A 64 5.24 1.43 7.69
N TYR A 65 4.01 1.83 7.35
CA TYR A 65 2.81 1.13 7.72
C TYR A 65 2.78 -0.29 7.15
N GLY A 66 3.07 -0.47 5.86
CA GLY A 66 3.16 -1.80 5.25
C GLY A 66 4.26 -2.66 5.89
N GLY A 67 5.42 -2.07 6.22
CA GLY A 67 6.50 -2.76 6.94
C GLY A 67 6.09 -3.18 8.35
N TYR A 68 5.39 -2.30 9.08
CA TYR A 68 4.80 -2.61 10.37
C TYR A 68 3.83 -3.79 10.29
N ILE A 69 2.97 -3.81 9.27
CA ILE A 69 2.07 -4.94 8.99
C ILE A 69 2.85 -6.25 8.80
N LEU A 70 3.96 -6.24 8.05
CA LEU A 70 4.75 -7.44 7.77
C LEU A 70 5.48 -7.97 9.02
N VAL A 71 6.02 -7.07 9.83
CA VAL A 71 6.85 -7.41 11.01
C VAL A 71 5.98 -7.77 12.21
N VAL A 72 5.02 -6.91 12.55
CA VAL A 72 4.21 -7.04 13.78
C VAL A 72 2.96 -7.87 13.54
N ARG A 73 2.53 -8.02 12.26
CA ARG A 73 1.33 -8.77 11.86
C ARG A 73 0.07 -8.44 12.68
N PRO A 74 -0.22 -7.14 12.94
CA PRO A 74 -1.33 -6.75 13.78
C PRO A 74 -2.65 -7.10 13.06
N GLN A 75 -3.61 -7.74 13.71
CA GLN A 75 -4.87 -8.09 13.02
C GLN A 75 -5.94 -6.99 13.07
N TRP A 76 -5.57 -5.73 13.29
CA TRP A 76 -6.52 -4.63 13.49
C TRP A 76 -7.39 -4.34 12.26
N TRP A 77 -6.90 -4.69 11.07
CA TRP A 77 -7.68 -4.57 9.82
C TRP A 77 -8.66 -5.74 9.62
N ARG A 78 -8.59 -6.76 10.47
CA ARG A 78 -9.49 -7.91 10.46
C ARG A 78 -10.68 -7.48 11.31
N LEU A 79 -11.85 -7.39 10.70
CA LEU A 79 -13.07 -7.11 11.44
C LEU A 79 -13.28 -8.24 12.46
N PRO A 80 -13.81 -7.96 13.67
CA PRO A 80 -13.90 -8.94 14.76
C PRO A 80 -14.94 -10.06 14.55
N TYR A 81 -15.19 -10.48 13.31
CA TYR A 81 -16.17 -11.50 12.95
C TYR A 81 -15.67 -12.34 11.77
#